data_AF-A0A1B7M1E6-F1
#
_entry.id   AF-A0A1B7M1E6-F1
#
_cell.length_a   1.000
_cell.length_b   1.000
_cell.length_c   1.000
_cell.angle_alpha   90.00
_cell.angle_beta   90.00
_cell.angle_gamma   90.00
#
_symmetry.space_group_name_H-M   'P 1'
#
loop_
_entity.id
_entity.type
_entity.pdbx_description
1 polymer ?
#
loop_
_entity_poly.entity_id
_entity_poly.type
_entity_poly.pdbx_seq_one_letter_code
_entity_poly.pdbx_strand_id
1 'polypeptide(L)'
;MLETAQAALPLQITRAELGPDPILLLSGPGWAANFSCDWSLEGNGHRIDRNYSDGNILNDAAECTTQDLEFLIDQQIEAITSNAQMIDPIFQISGGIELRVHAETDIDPWVLGLPGITLVGIADKPQ
;
A
#
# COMPACT_ATOMS: atom_id res chain seq x y z
N MET A 1 13.79 -2.84 9.38
CA MET A 1 12.49 -3.37 8.89
C MET A 1 12.53 -3.59 7.39
N LEU A 2 13.06 -2.62 6.63
CA LEU A 2 13.14 -2.70 5.17
C LEU A 2 13.85 -3.96 4.64
N GLU A 3 15.02 -4.32 5.18
CA GLU A 3 15.75 -5.53 4.75
C GLU A 3 14.91 -6.81 4.89
N THR A 4 14.13 -6.91 5.97
CA THR A 4 13.24 -8.06 6.20
C THR A 4 12.10 -8.11 5.19
N ALA A 5 11.49 -6.95 4.87
CA ALA A 5 10.46 -6.87 3.85
C ALA A 5 11.01 -7.22 2.47
N GLN A 6 12.20 -6.69 2.13
CA GLN A 6 12.86 -6.94 0.84
C GLN A 6 13.27 -8.41 0.67
N ALA A 7 13.68 -9.09 1.75
CA ALA A 7 14.02 -10.51 1.71
C ALA A 7 12.81 -11.44 1.44
N ALA A 8 11.58 -10.95 1.61
CA ALA A 8 10.36 -11.71 1.35
C ALA A 8 9.83 -11.54 -0.09
N LEU A 9 10.44 -10.66 -0.90
CA LEU A 9 10.04 -10.40 -2.27
C LEU A 9 10.51 -11.53 -3.22
N PRO A 10 9.83 -11.74 -4.37
CA PRO A 10 8.59 -11.06 -4.77
C PRO A 10 7.35 -11.59 -4.04
N LEU A 11 6.35 -10.72 -3.85
CA LEU A 11 5.08 -11.08 -3.22
C LEU A 11 3.94 -11.07 -4.24
N GLN A 12 3.44 -12.26 -4.58
CA GLN A 12 2.30 -12.41 -5.50
C GLN A 12 1.01 -11.89 -4.86
N ILE A 13 0.34 -10.96 -5.54
CA ILE A 13 -1.00 -10.48 -5.15
C ILE A 13 -2.04 -11.43 -5.73
N THR A 14 -2.83 -12.04 -4.87
CA THR A 14 -3.98 -12.87 -5.26
C THR A 14 -5.31 -12.29 -4.81
N ARG A 15 -5.27 -11.22 -4.00
CA ARG A 15 -6.44 -10.50 -3.50
C ARG A 15 -6.09 -9.04 -3.26
N ALA A 16 -6.92 -8.15 -3.77
CA ALA A 16 -6.87 -6.71 -3.55
C ALA A 16 -8.29 -6.23 -3.24
N GLU A 17 -8.50 -5.52 -2.12
CA GLU A 17 -9.82 -5.09 -1.67
C GLU A 17 -9.78 -3.71 -1.03
N LEU A 18 -10.89 -2.99 -1.15
CA LEU A 18 -11.14 -1.79 -0.36
C LEU A 18 -11.99 -2.15 0.86
N GLY A 19 -11.55 -1.67 2.03
CA GLY A 19 -12.38 -1.59 3.23
C GLY A 19 -13.10 -0.24 3.31
N PRO A 20 -13.69 0.09 4.47
CA PRO A 20 -14.09 1.46 4.76
C PRO A 20 -12.91 2.41 4.51
N ASP A 21 -13.14 3.44 3.71
CA ASP A 21 -12.15 4.43 3.31
C ASP A 21 -11.34 4.97 4.52
N PRO A 22 -9.99 5.03 4.46
CA PRO A 22 -9.09 4.77 3.33
C PRO A 22 -8.50 3.36 3.26
N ILE A 23 -9.15 2.33 3.82
CA ILE A 23 -8.52 1.00 3.96
C ILE A 23 -8.27 0.32 2.61
N LEU A 24 -7.00 -0.01 2.33
CA LEU A 24 -6.58 -0.92 1.26
C LEU A 24 -6.04 -2.23 1.84
N LEU A 25 -6.51 -3.35 1.33
CA LEU A 25 -6.07 -4.69 1.71
C LEU A 25 -5.45 -5.39 0.50
N LEU A 26 -4.20 -5.81 0.61
CA LEU A 26 -3.52 -6.65 -0.39
C LEU A 26 -3.11 -7.96 0.27
N SER A 27 -3.24 -9.10 -0.40
CA SER A 27 -2.77 -10.37 0.16
C SER A 27 -2.44 -11.41 -0.90
N GLY A 28 -1.67 -12.40 -0.45
CA GLY A 28 -1.29 -13.58 -1.23
C GLY A 28 -0.81 -14.72 -0.34
N PRO A 29 -0.23 -15.78 -0.93
CA PRO A 29 0.24 -16.93 -0.18
C PRO A 29 1.25 -16.55 0.90
N GLY A 30 0.88 -16.70 2.17
CA GLY A 30 1.75 -16.47 3.32
C GLY A 30 1.97 -15.00 3.70
N TRP A 31 1.31 -14.05 3.05
CA TRP A 31 1.43 -12.63 3.37
C TRP A 31 0.11 -11.86 3.24
N ALA A 32 0.00 -10.78 3.99
CA ALA A 32 -1.10 -9.82 3.86
C ALA A 32 -0.63 -8.43 4.28
N ALA A 33 -1.12 -7.40 3.60
CA ALA A 33 -0.91 -6.01 3.94
C ALA A 33 -2.26 -5.31 4.14
N ASN A 34 -2.31 -4.45 5.15
CA ASN A 34 -3.41 -3.53 5.40
C ASN A 34 -2.84 -2.12 5.50
N PHE A 35 -3.33 -1.23 4.65
CA PHE A 35 -3.01 0.18 4.66
C PHE A 35 -4.24 0.91 5.17
N SER A 36 -4.22 1.30 6.45
CA SER A 36 -5.32 2.06 7.08
C SER A 36 -5.09 3.57 7.04
N CYS A 37 -4.06 4.03 6.32
CA CYS A 37 -3.68 5.43 6.13
C CYS A 37 -3.91 5.87 4.68
N ASP A 38 -3.53 7.11 4.37
CA ASP A 38 -3.50 7.61 3.01
C ASP A 38 -2.54 6.80 2.12
N TRP A 39 -2.95 6.58 0.88
CA TRP A 39 -2.14 5.89 -0.13
C TRP A 39 -2.52 6.35 -1.53
N SER A 40 -1.63 6.10 -2.49
CA SER A 40 -1.92 6.30 -3.91
C SER A 40 -1.36 5.16 -4.74
N LEU A 41 -2.07 4.81 -5.81
CA LEU A 41 -1.64 3.89 -6.85
C LEU A 41 -1.48 4.65 -8.15
N GLU A 42 -0.34 4.52 -8.80
CA GLU A 42 -0.10 5.10 -10.12
C GLU A 42 0.71 4.15 -11.00
N GLY A 43 0.28 3.96 -12.25
CA GLY A 43 1.02 3.18 -13.24
C GLY A 43 0.12 2.39 -14.18
N ASN A 44 0.68 1.94 -15.30
CA ASN A 44 -0.04 1.17 -16.33
C ASN A 44 -1.37 1.80 -16.79
N GLY A 45 -1.45 3.13 -16.83
CA GLY A 45 -2.67 3.87 -17.21
C GLY A 45 -3.74 3.97 -16.11
N HIS A 46 -3.48 3.42 -14.92
CA HIS A 46 -4.34 3.54 -13.74
C HIS A 46 -3.78 4.61 -12.79
N ARG A 47 -4.68 5.37 -12.18
CA ARG A 47 -4.38 6.26 -11.06
C ARG A 47 -5.52 6.23 -10.07
N ILE A 48 -5.21 5.85 -8.83
CA ILE A 48 -6.14 5.90 -7.69
C ILE A 48 -5.46 6.72 -6.61
N ASP A 49 -6.07 7.83 -6.24
CA ASP A 49 -5.52 8.76 -5.25
C ASP A 49 -6.43 8.76 -4.02
N ARG A 50 -5.92 8.21 -2.92
CA ARG A 50 -6.53 8.22 -1.58
C ARG A 50 -5.67 9.00 -0.59
N ASN A 51 -4.88 9.95 -1.10
CA ASN A 51 -4.18 10.94 -0.30
C ASN A 51 -5.09 12.16 -0.09
N TYR A 52 -5.68 12.25 1.10
CA TYR A 52 -6.59 13.33 1.49
C TYR A 52 -5.82 14.54 2.06
N SER A 53 -4.57 14.33 2.48
CA SER A 53 -3.76 15.34 3.15
C SER A 53 -3.25 16.48 2.23
N ASP A 54 -3.14 16.25 0.92
CA ASP A 54 -2.61 17.24 -0.03
C ASP A 54 -3.63 18.31 -0.46
N GLY A 55 -4.88 18.26 0.02
CA GLY A 55 -5.93 19.26 -0.27
C GLY A 55 -6.37 19.34 -1.75
N ASN A 56 -5.67 18.65 -2.64
CA ASN A 56 -6.02 18.42 -4.03
C ASN A 56 -6.81 17.12 -4.12
N ILE A 57 -8.05 17.15 -3.62
CA ILE A 57 -9.04 16.14 -3.98
C ILE A 57 -9.30 16.34 -5.48
N LEU A 58 -8.52 15.66 -6.32
CA LEU A 58 -8.86 15.55 -7.72
C LEU A 58 -10.18 14.79 -7.77
N ASN A 59 -11.24 15.50 -8.16
CA ASN A 59 -12.54 14.95 -8.53
C ASN A 59 -12.36 13.66 -9.34
N ASP A 60 -12.64 12.51 -8.73
CA ASP A 60 -13.82 11.71 -9.05
C ASP A 60 -13.92 10.61 -7.98
N ALA A 61 -14.48 10.98 -6.83
CA ALA A 61 -15.07 10.03 -5.88
C ALA A 61 -16.35 9.38 -6.47
N ALA A 62 -16.32 9.02 -7.75
CA ALA A 62 -17.13 7.93 -8.25
C ALA A 62 -16.58 6.68 -7.57
N GLU A 63 -17.07 6.41 -6.36
CA GLU A 63 -17.05 5.14 -5.65
C GLU A 63 -15.95 4.18 -6.13
N CYS A 64 -14.67 4.45 -5.86
CA CYS A 64 -13.65 3.43 -6.12
C CYS A 64 -14.07 2.19 -5.34
N THR A 65 -14.26 1.11 -6.05
CA THR A 65 -14.71 -0.17 -5.52
C THR A 65 -13.57 -1.17 -5.56
N THR A 66 -13.75 -2.30 -4.90
CA THR A 66 -12.85 -3.45 -5.04
C THR A 66 -12.62 -3.87 -6.51
N GLN A 67 -13.58 -3.64 -7.41
CA GLN A 67 -13.42 -3.97 -8.84
C GLN A 67 -12.33 -3.14 -9.51
N ASP A 68 -12.15 -1.89 -9.08
CA ASP A 68 -11.11 -1.00 -9.63
C ASP A 68 -9.70 -1.46 -9.25
N LEU A 69 -9.56 -2.41 -8.32
CA LEU A 69 -8.29 -3.02 -7.92
C LEU A 69 -8.01 -4.37 -8.62
N GLU A 70 -8.91 -4.88 -9.45
CA GLU A 70 -8.75 -6.17 -10.12
C GLU A 70 -7.48 -6.25 -10.97
N PHE A 71 -7.00 -5.11 -11.49
CA PHE A 71 -5.74 -5.05 -12.26
C PHE A 71 -4.48 -5.39 -11.44
N LEU A 72 -4.57 -5.36 -10.10
CA LEU A 72 -3.49 -5.76 -9.20
C LEU A 72 -3.41 -7.29 -9.01
N ILE A 73 -4.49 -8.01 -9.31
CA ILE A 73 -4.50 -9.47 -9.21
C ILE A 73 -3.52 -10.05 -10.22
N ASP A 74 -2.79 -11.07 -9.80
CA ASP A 74 -1.70 -11.70 -10.56
C ASP A 74 -0.45 -10.81 -10.76
N GLN A 75 -0.43 -9.57 -10.26
CA GLN A 75 0.79 -8.76 -10.17
C GLN A 75 1.63 -9.13 -8.94
N GLN A 76 2.93 -8.80 -8.98
CA GLN A 76 3.88 -9.05 -7.91
C GLN A 76 4.41 -7.74 -7.36
N ILE A 77 4.52 -7.64 -6.03
CA ILE A 77 5.39 -6.63 -5.43
C ILE A 77 6.83 -7.10 -5.66
N GLU A 78 7.59 -6.35 -6.45
CA GLU A 78 8.94 -6.69 -6.89
C GLU A 78 10.02 -5.95 -6.09
N ALA A 79 9.72 -4.75 -5.62
CA ALA A 79 10.62 -3.96 -4.79
C ALA A 79 9.85 -3.15 -3.75
N ILE A 80 10.52 -2.85 -2.63
CA ILE A 80 10.04 -1.90 -1.63
C ILE A 80 11.16 -0.89 -1.42
N THR A 81 10.84 0.39 -1.52
CA THR A 81 11.77 1.50 -1.25
C THR A 81 11.24 2.34 -0.10
N SER A 82 12.09 2.59 0.89
CA SER A 82 11.78 3.43 2.05
C SER A 82 13.08 3.69 2.84
N ASN A 83 12.98 4.36 3.98
CA ASN A 83 14.04 4.37 4.97
C ASN A 83 14.10 3.04 5.78
N ALA A 84 15.07 2.91 6.68
CA ALA A 84 15.26 1.67 7.45
C ALA A 84 14.06 1.31 8.35
N GLN A 85 13.34 2.34 8.78
CA GLN A 85 12.14 2.29 9.60
C GLN A 85 10.87 2.01 8.79
N MET A 86 10.95 2.04 7.46
CA MET A 86 9.81 1.91 6.56
C MET A 86 8.74 2.99 6.77
N ILE A 87 9.14 4.24 6.98
CA ILE A 87 8.19 5.37 6.98
C ILE A 87 7.88 5.71 5.52
N ASP A 88 6.59 5.85 5.20
CA ASP A 88 6.07 6.15 3.85
C ASP A 88 6.69 5.29 2.74
N PRO A 89 6.58 3.94 2.84
CA PRO A 89 7.15 3.05 1.85
C PRO A 89 6.47 3.19 0.48
N ILE A 90 7.27 2.98 -0.56
CA ILE A 90 6.78 2.82 -1.93
C ILE A 90 6.98 1.35 -2.32
N PHE A 91 5.88 0.67 -2.63
CA PHE A 91 5.86 -0.69 -3.15
C PHE A 91 5.81 -0.62 -4.67
N GLN A 92 6.83 -1.19 -5.31
CA GLN A 92 6.93 -1.32 -6.76
C GLN A 92 6.28 -2.64 -7.16
N ILE A 93 5.23 -2.55 -7.96
CA ILE A 93 4.41 -3.67 -8.43
C ILE A 93 4.71 -3.90 -9.92
N SER A 94 4.77 -5.16 -10.33
CA SER A 94 5.00 -5.56 -11.72
C SER A 94 4.07 -4.83 -12.69
N GLY A 95 4.54 -4.57 -13.91
CA GLY A 95 3.82 -3.73 -14.87
C GLY A 95 4.00 -2.23 -14.67
N GLY A 96 4.93 -1.82 -13.78
CA GLY A 96 5.28 -0.41 -13.56
C GLY A 96 4.24 0.34 -12.73
N ILE A 97 3.61 -0.35 -11.78
CA ILE A 97 2.63 0.22 -10.85
C ILE A 97 3.35 0.55 -9.54
N GLU A 98 3.11 1.74 -9.00
CA GLU A 98 3.64 2.16 -7.71
C GLU A 98 2.49 2.33 -6.71
N LEU A 99 2.59 1.68 -5.56
CA LEU A 99 1.79 1.97 -4.37
C LEU A 99 2.61 2.82 -3.42
N ARG A 100 2.20 4.06 -3.21
CA ARG A 100 2.84 5.01 -2.29
C ARG A 100 1.99 5.10 -1.03
N VAL A 101 2.61 4.90 0.13
CA VAL A 101 1.96 4.99 1.43
C VAL A 101 2.33 6.32 2.08
N HIS A 102 1.34 6.98 2.68
CA HIS A 102 1.46 8.30 3.30
C HIS A 102 0.94 8.22 4.73
N ALA A 103 1.73 7.64 5.63
CA ALA A 103 1.35 7.57 7.04
C ALA A 103 1.49 8.96 7.68
N GLU A 104 0.36 9.58 7.99
CA GLU A 104 0.28 10.94 8.53
C GLU A 104 0.30 10.99 10.06
N THR A 105 -0.30 10.00 10.71
CA THR A 105 -0.42 9.90 12.17
C THR A 105 0.03 8.53 12.69
N ASP A 106 0.13 8.39 14.01
CA ASP A 106 0.31 7.11 14.70
C ASP A 106 -1.01 6.34 14.89
N ILE A 107 -2.15 6.94 14.55
CA ILE A 107 -3.49 6.38 14.72
C ILE A 107 -3.85 5.45 13.55
N ASP A 108 -3.30 5.73 12.38
CA ASP A 108 -3.62 5.05 11.12
C ASP A 108 -2.35 4.41 10.54
N PRO A 109 -1.94 3.22 11.01
CA PRO A 109 -0.74 2.56 10.52
C PRO A 109 -0.96 1.84 9.19
N TRP A 110 0.15 1.50 8.54
CA TRP A 110 0.17 0.36 7.60
C TRP A 110 0.80 -0.86 8.28
N VAL A 111 0.33 -2.04 7.90
CA VAL A 111 0.75 -3.32 8.46
C VAL A 111 1.08 -4.28 7.32
N LEU A 112 2.23 -4.94 7.39
CA LEU A 112 2.62 -6.05 6.50
C LEU A 112 2.91 -7.29 7.35
N GLY A 113 2.04 -8.29 7.24
CA GLY A 113 2.26 -9.63 7.77
C GLY A 113 3.01 -10.50 6.77
N LEU A 114 4.11 -11.09 7.22
CA LEU A 114 4.93 -12.07 6.51
C LEU A 114 5.05 -13.34 7.39
N PRO A 115 5.55 -14.48 6.86
CA PRO A 115 5.73 -15.68 7.66
C PRO A 115 6.65 -15.42 8.87
N GLY A 116 6.09 -15.48 10.08
CA GLY A 116 6.82 -15.33 11.34
C GLY A 116 7.16 -13.89 11.74
N ILE A 117 6.76 -12.87 10.97
CA ILE A 117 7.00 -11.47 11.32
C ILE A 117 5.86 -10.55 10.86
N THR A 118 5.54 -9.55 11.68
CA THR A 118 4.63 -8.47 11.33
C THR A 118 5.40 -7.16 11.40
N LEU A 119 5.37 -6.41 10.30
CA LEU A 119 5.92 -5.07 10.20
C LEU A 119 4.76 -4.09 10.34
N VAL A 120 4.95 -3.04 11.14
CA VAL A 120 3.99 -1.97 11.35
C VAL A 120 4.73 -0.66 11.12
N GLY A 121 4.26 0.15 10.19
CA GLY A 121 4.76 1.50 9.99
C GLY A 121 3.71 2.53 10.36
N ILE A 122 4.19 3.59 11.00
CA ILE A 122 3.42 4.75 11.47
C ILE A 122 4.11 6.01 10.96
N ALA A 123 3.44 7.15 11.09
CA ALA A 123 4.04 8.44 10.78
C ALA A 123 5.27 8.73 11.66
N ASP A 124 6.24 9.44 11.07
CA ASP A 124 7.36 10.07 11.78
C ASP A 124 7.19 11.60 11.74
N LYS A 125 5.98 12.06 12.07
CA LYS A 125 5.67 13.48 12.26
C LYS A 125 5.45 13.72 13.76
N PRO A 126 6.15 14.67 14.40
CA PRO A 126 5.83 15.05 15.77
C PRO A 126 4.40 15.63 15.83
N GLN A 127 3.62 15.15 16.80
CA GLN A 127 2.27 15.68 17.12
C GLN A 127 2.31 17.17 17.50
#